data_AF-A0A1M5ESS3-F1
#
_entry.id   AF-A0A1M5ESS3-F1
#
_cell.length_a   1.000
_cell.length_b   1.000
_cell.length_c   1.000
_cell.angle_alpha   90.00
_cell.angle_beta   90.00
_cell.angle_gamma   90.00
#
_symmetry.space_group_name_H-M   'P 1'
#
loop_
_entity.id
_entity.type
_entity.pdbx_description
1 polymer ?
#
loop_
_entity_poly.entity_id
_entity_poly.type
_entity_poly.pdbx_seq_one_letter_code
_entity_poly.pdbx_strand_id
1 'polypeptide(L)'
;MSGPRGTADAVEAADAETRVQAYWERVVGSGRPLHFLVTHPRELLAAARDTRRLPRVDAVLTGAPAGALMRKELERRTKLGLPLGTTGVCHLEVPAVSADYSLGRSKQTLRRKARAATKLGVTWRVVTDTAEQAELTRRLDAHLPQKKDSRYRQVGSDHSYMVGSGLWAVAEDADGVPLVVAVTPYDGEWAILRLFIALGDEQKHSDARYLLTQGVVETLSARGVRHLFDNRAPHELTNGLRHFQRMLGFGLVRVRPVAAAPAPVRELPVPGARTDADLERVG
;
A
#
# COMPACT_ATOMS: atom_id res chain seq x y z
N MET A 1 4.75 32.54 -15.40
CA MET A 1 5.18 31.54 -16.42
C MET A 1 6.28 30.67 -15.80
N SER A 2 5.91 29.55 -15.17
CA SER A 2 6.85 28.59 -14.60
C SER A 2 7.29 27.61 -15.69
N GLY A 3 8.51 27.80 -16.20
CA GLY A 3 9.16 26.91 -17.18
C GLY A 3 9.65 25.57 -16.59
N PRO A 4 10.38 24.77 -17.38
CA PRO A 4 10.46 23.29 -17.35
C PRO A 4 11.28 22.66 -16.20
N ARG A 5 11.26 23.23 -14.99
CA ARG A 5 11.95 22.62 -13.83
C ARG A 5 11.39 21.22 -13.47
N GLY A 6 10.11 20.98 -13.76
CA GLY A 6 9.46 19.72 -13.40
C GLY A 6 10.00 18.47 -14.10
N THR A 7 10.55 18.58 -15.32
CA THR A 7 11.02 17.40 -16.06
C THR A 7 12.41 16.95 -15.62
N ALA A 8 13.33 17.89 -15.38
CA ALA A 8 14.68 17.58 -14.90
C ALA A 8 14.65 16.96 -13.49
N ASP A 9 13.86 17.55 -12.58
CA ASP A 9 13.70 17.04 -11.21
C ASP A 9 13.07 15.63 -11.20
N ALA A 10 12.11 15.38 -12.10
CA ALA A 10 11.49 14.06 -12.25
C ALA A 10 12.47 13.00 -12.78
N VAL A 11 13.31 13.36 -13.75
CA VAL A 11 14.35 12.46 -14.28
C VAL A 11 15.38 12.14 -13.19
N GLU A 12 15.86 13.16 -12.45
CA GLU A 12 16.81 12.93 -11.35
C GLU A 12 16.20 12.05 -10.24
N ALA A 13 14.93 12.27 -9.90
CA ALA A 13 14.23 11.44 -8.93
C ALA A 13 14.11 9.98 -9.37
N ALA A 14 13.76 9.73 -10.64
CA ALA A 14 13.68 8.39 -11.22
C ALA A 14 15.04 7.67 -11.24
N ASP A 15 16.11 8.41 -11.54
CA ASP A 15 17.47 7.89 -11.49
C ASP A 15 17.90 7.55 -10.06
N ALA A 16 17.57 8.41 -9.08
CA ALA A 16 17.83 8.16 -7.67
C ALA A 16 17.07 6.92 -7.17
N GLU A 17 15.80 6.78 -7.54
CA GLU A 17 15.00 5.59 -7.23
C GLU A 17 15.66 4.32 -7.79
N THR A 18 16.04 4.32 -9.07
CA THR A 18 16.67 3.16 -9.72
C THR A 18 17.95 2.74 -8.98
N ARG A 19 18.78 3.70 -8.54
CA ARG A 19 20.00 3.42 -7.76
C ARG A 19 19.69 2.88 -6.36
N VAL A 20 18.70 3.43 -5.66
CA VAL A 20 18.26 2.92 -4.34
C VAL A 20 17.74 1.49 -4.45
N GLN A 21 16.93 1.19 -5.48
CA GLN A 21 16.42 -0.15 -5.73
C GLN A 21 17.56 -1.14 -6.01
N ALA A 22 18.49 -0.78 -6.90
CA ALA A 22 19.64 -1.63 -7.24
C ALA A 22 20.55 -1.89 -6.02
N TYR A 23 20.73 -0.88 -5.16
CA TYR A 23 21.46 -1.04 -3.90
C TYR A 23 20.80 -2.08 -2.99
N TRP A 24 19.49 -1.97 -2.73
CA TRP A 24 18.79 -2.93 -1.87
C TRP A 24 18.70 -4.33 -2.47
N GLU A 25 18.66 -4.44 -3.80
CA GLU A 25 18.75 -5.72 -4.51
C GLU A 25 20.08 -6.43 -4.23
N ARG A 26 21.21 -5.70 -4.27
CA ARG A 26 22.53 -6.25 -3.90
C ARG A 26 22.62 -6.60 -2.40
N VAL A 27 22.15 -5.71 -1.51
CA VAL A 27 22.16 -5.94 -0.06
C VAL A 27 21.42 -7.21 0.30
N VAL A 28 20.20 -7.40 -0.22
CA VAL A 28 19.40 -8.60 0.06
C VAL A 28 19.94 -9.82 -0.69
N GLY A 29 20.44 -9.65 -1.92
CA GLY A 29 21.07 -10.71 -2.71
C GLY A 29 22.31 -11.29 -2.04
N SER A 30 23.01 -10.51 -1.21
CA SER A 30 24.18 -10.99 -0.45
C SER A 30 23.84 -12.05 0.61
N GLY A 31 22.58 -12.16 1.03
CA GLY A 31 22.16 -13.00 2.16
C GLY A 31 22.70 -12.57 3.53
N ARG A 32 23.58 -11.57 3.58
CA ARG A 32 24.24 -11.06 4.79
C ARG A 32 24.19 -9.53 4.84
N PRO A 33 23.00 -8.94 5.04
CA PRO A 33 22.79 -7.50 4.91
C PRO A 33 23.72 -6.69 5.82
N LEU A 34 23.86 -7.05 7.10
CA LEU A 34 24.73 -6.32 8.03
C LEU A 34 26.20 -6.31 7.60
N HIS A 35 26.73 -7.45 7.16
CA HIS A 35 28.09 -7.54 6.63
C HIS A 35 28.27 -6.70 5.38
N PHE A 36 27.29 -6.72 4.47
CA PHE A 36 27.31 -5.89 3.26
C PHE A 36 27.40 -4.40 3.60
N LEU A 37 26.60 -3.91 4.56
CA LEU A 37 26.59 -2.51 4.99
C LEU A 37 27.95 -2.07 5.54
N VAL A 38 28.61 -2.92 6.34
CA VAL A 38 29.93 -2.63 6.93
C VAL A 38 31.04 -2.65 5.88
N THR A 39 30.97 -3.57 4.92
CA THR A 39 32.01 -3.76 3.89
C THR A 39 31.89 -2.78 2.71
N HIS A 40 30.71 -2.18 2.50
CA HIS A 40 30.44 -1.25 1.40
C HIS A 40 29.97 0.13 1.90
N PRO A 41 30.74 0.83 2.75
CA PRO A 41 30.29 2.09 3.37
C PRO A 41 30.07 3.20 2.34
N ARG A 42 30.87 3.22 1.26
CA ARG A 42 30.69 4.19 0.16
C ARG A 42 29.36 3.99 -0.56
N GLU A 43 28.96 2.74 -0.81
CA GLU A 43 27.67 2.43 -1.41
C GLU A 43 26.50 2.77 -0.47
N LEU A 44 26.66 2.51 0.83
CA LEU A 44 25.67 2.92 1.84
C LEU A 44 25.48 4.44 1.86
N LEU A 45 26.58 5.22 1.84
CA LEU A 45 26.50 6.67 1.80
C LEU A 45 25.85 7.17 0.49
N ALA A 46 26.19 6.57 -0.64
CA ALA A 46 25.58 6.89 -1.93
C ALA A 46 24.07 6.58 -1.92
N ALA A 47 23.68 5.41 -1.41
CA ALA A 47 22.29 5.02 -1.27
C ALA A 47 21.53 5.95 -0.31
N ALA A 48 22.12 6.33 0.83
CA ALA A 48 21.52 7.28 1.76
C ALA A 48 21.31 8.67 1.12
N ARG A 49 22.27 9.13 0.30
CA ARG A 49 22.13 10.37 -0.48
C ARG A 49 21.00 10.24 -1.50
N ASP A 50 20.94 9.15 -2.24
CA ASP A 50 19.88 8.93 -3.24
C ASP A 50 18.50 8.78 -2.57
N THR A 51 18.39 8.12 -1.41
CA THR A 51 17.16 8.08 -0.60
C THR A 51 16.72 9.48 -0.19
N ARG A 52 17.65 10.38 0.14
CA ARG A 52 17.33 11.79 0.44
C ARG A 52 16.88 12.60 -0.78
N ARG A 53 17.14 12.12 -1.99
CA ARG A 53 16.67 12.72 -3.25
C ARG A 53 15.32 12.16 -3.71
N LEU A 54 14.85 11.06 -3.12
CA LEU A 54 13.52 10.53 -3.43
C LEU A 54 12.44 11.59 -3.19
N PRO A 55 11.37 11.58 -4.02
CA PRO A 55 10.22 12.44 -3.82
C PRO A 55 9.71 12.36 -2.40
N ARG A 56 9.29 13.50 -1.86
CA ARG A 56 8.66 13.57 -0.55
C ARG A 56 7.19 13.88 -0.74
N VAL A 57 6.34 13.04 -0.17
CA VAL A 57 4.88 13.20 -0.19
C VAL A 57 4.40 13.40 1.24
N ASP A 58 3.53 14.37 1.45
CA ASP A 58 2.91 14.61 2.75
C ASP A 58 1.61 13.80 2.85
N ALA A 59 1.55 12.91 3.83
CA ALA A 59 0.35 12.15 4.15
C ALA A 59 -0.51 12.93 5.11
N VAL A 60 -1.55 13.58 4.60
CA VAL A 60 -2.55 14.28 5.40
C VAL A 60 -3.47 13.24 6.04
N LEU A 61 -3.23 12.95 7.31
CA LEU A 61 -3.93 11.90 8.06
C LEU A 61 -4.81 12.50 9.15
N THR A 62 -6.04 12.01 9.24
CA THR A 62 -7.01 12.38 10.27
C THR A 62 -6.71 11.68 11.60
N GLY A 63 -7.46 12.02 12.65
CA GLY A 63 -7.43 11.34 13.94
C GLY A 63 -8.19 10.02 13.99
N ALA A 64 -8.81 9.58 12.88
CA ALA A 64 -9.54 8.32 12.84
C ALA A 64 -8.60 7.11 13.09
N PRO A 65 -9.12 5.95 13.51
CA PRO A 65 -8.29 4.77 13.79
C PRO A 65 -7.34 4.37 12.64
N ALA A 66 -7.78 4.49 11.38
CA ALA A 66 -6.95 4.20 10.22
C ALA A 66 -5.81 5.22 10.03
N GLY A 67 -6.08 6.52 10.22
CA GLY A 67 -5.07 7.58 10.16
C GLY A 67 -4.02 7.45 11.28
N ALA A 68 -4.47 7.13 12.50
CA ALA A 68 -3.59 6.84 13.63
C ALA A 68 -2.70 5.60 13.36
N LEU A 69 -3.28 4.54 12.79
CA LEU A 69 -2.54 3.34 12.38
C LEU A 69 -1.46 3.68 11.34
N MET A 70 -1.81 4.43 10.29
CA MET A 70 -0.84 4.82 9.25
C MET A 70 0.29 5.69 9.80
N ARG A 71 -0.02 6.66 10.67
CA ARG A 71 0.98 7.48 11.35
C ARG A 71 1.94 6.61 12.15
N LYS A 72 1.41 5.70 12.96
CA LYS A 72 2.20 4.75 13.75
C LYS A 72 3.12 3.90 12.87
N GLU A 73 2.62 3.41 11.73
CA GLU A 73 3.43 2.61 10.80
C GLU A 73 4.52 3.43 10.10
N LEU A 74 4.21 4.65 9.67
CA LEU A 74 5.20 5.56 9.06
C LEU A 74 6.30 5.99 10.05
N GLU A 75 5.96 6.10 11.34
CA GLU A 75 6.88 6.48 12.42
C GLU A 75 7.62 5.27 13.02
N ARG A 76 7.15 4.03 12.77
CA ARG A 76 7.79 2.79 13.21
C ARG A 76 9.25 2.76 12.79
N ARG A 77 10.14 2.39 13.72
CA ARG A 77 11.55 2.16 13.41
C ARG A 77 11.72 0.86 12.64
N THR A 78 12.38 0.95 11.50
CA THR A 78 12.81 -0.20 10.70
C THR A 78 13.98 -0.92 11.39
N LYS A 79 14.43 -2.05 10.83
CA LYS A 79 15.62 -2.77 11.33
C LYS A 79 16.90 -1.94 11.35
N LEU A 80 16.92 -0.82 10.62
CA LEU A 80 18.03 0.14 10.57
C LEU A 80 17.85 1.30 11.56
N GLY A 81 16.84 1.27 12.44
CA GLY A 81 16.58 2.32 13.44
C GLY A 81 15.99 3.62 12.89
N LEU A 82 15.75 3.70 11.58
CA LEU A 82 15.14 4.87 10.92
C LEU A 82 13.62 4.73 10.84
N PRO A 83 12.84 5.82 10.97
CA PRO A 83 11.40 5.78 10.75
C PRO A 83 11.08 5.35 9.32
N LEU A 84 10.09 4.45 9.14
CA LEU A 84 9.72 3.88 7.84
C LEU A 84 9.55 4.96 6.76
N GLY A 85 8.78 6.02 7.06
CA GLY A 85 8.48 7.13 6.15
C GLY A 85 9.72 7.85 5.60
N THR A 86 10.89 7.72 6.25
CA THR A 86 12.14 8.35 5.81
C THR A 86 13.02 7.47 4.91
N THR A 87 12.72 6.17 4.82
CA THR A 87 13.60 5.17 4.18
C THR A 87 13.30 4.91 2.70
N GLY A 88 12.27 5.55 2.15
CA GLY A 88 11.76 5.27 0.81
C GLY A 88 10.73 4.14 0.88
N VAL A 89 9.49 4.45 1.25
CA VAL A 89 8.41 3.46 1.32
C VAL A 89 8.00 3.04 -0.08
N CYS A 90 7.63 1.77 -0.25
CA CYS A 90 7.03 1.31 -1.50
C CYS A 90 5.64 1.95 -1.62
N HIS A 91 5.48 2.82 -2.61
CA HIS A 91 4.28 3.63 -2.83
C HIS A 91 3.73 3.40 -4.23
N LEU A 92 2.42 3.34 -4.34
CA LEU A 92 1.67 3.24 -5.57
C LEU A 92 0.70 4.42 -5.65
N GLU A 93 0.80 5.17 -6.75
CA GLU A 93 -0.22 6.15 -7.12
C GLU A 93 -1.49 5.43 -7.55
N VAL A 94 -2.61 5.82 -6.93
CA VAL A 94 -3.93 5.33 -7.27
C VAL A 94 -4.58 6.37 -8.20
N PRO A 95 -4.91 6.01 -9.44
CA PRO A 95 -5.46 6.98 -10.40
C PRO A 95 -6.83 7.48 -9.94
N ALA A 96 -7.20 8.69 -10.37
CA ALA A 96 -8.53 9.24 -10.10
C ALA A 96 -9.66 8.45 -10.78
N VAL A 97 -9.37 7.86 -11.95
CA VAL A 97 -10.28 6.99 -12.69
C VAL A 97 -9.81 5.55 -12.55
N SER A 98 -10.63 4.68 -11.97
CA SER A 98 -10.25 3.30 -11.64
C SER A 98 -9.69 2.52 -12.84
N ALA A 99 -10.30 2.66 -14.02
CA ALA A 99 -9.92 1.94 -15.24
C ALA A 99 -8.48 2.27 -15.72
N ASP A 100 -7.96 3.45 -15.37
CA ASP A 100 -6.65 3.91 -15.82
C ASP A 100 -5.50 3.12 -15.21
N TYR A 101 -5.72 2.43 -14.08
CA TYR A 101 -4.68 1.67 -13.39
C TYR A 101 -4.08 0.57 -14.28
N SER A 102 -4.89 -0.01 -15.15
CA SER A 102 -4.49 -1.10 -16.04
C SER A 102 -3.88 -0.62 -17.35
N LEU A 103 -3.87 0.69 -17.62
CA LEU A 103 -3.43 1.27 -18.89
C LEU A 103 -1.91 1.45 -18.95
N GLY A 104 -1.40 1.64 -20.17
CA GLY A 104 0.03 1.89 -20.42
C GLY A 104 0.89 0.64 -20.60
N ARG A 105 2.13 0.87 -21.07
CA ARG A 105 3.10 -0.20 -21.40
C ARG A 105 3.62 -0.92 -20.15
N SER A 106 3.84 -0.19 -19.06
CA SER A 106 4.32 -0.74 -17.78
C SER A 106 3.37 -1.78 -17.17
N LYS A 107 2.08 -1.73 -17.51
CA LYS A 107 1.03 -2.62 -16.99
C LYS A 107 0.77 -3.87 -17.85
N GLN A 108 1.59 -4.15 -18.86
CA GLN A 108 1.40 -5.32 -19.73
C GLN A 108 1.42 -6.64 -18.95
N THR A 109 2.35 -6.80 -18.01
CA THR A 109 2.44 -8.01 -17.19
C THR A 109 1.22 -8.14 -16.28
N LEU A 110 0.80 -7.06 -15.62
CA LEU A 110 -0.42 -7.01 -14.82
C LEU A 110 -1.62 -7.51 -15.62
N ARG A 111 -1.89 -6.91 -16.78
CA ARG A 111 -3.02 -7.30 -17.65
C ARG A 111 -2.94 -8.76 -18.08
N ARG A 112 -1.76 -9.22 -18.51
CA ARG A 112 -1.56 -10.62 -18.92
C ARG A 112 -1.87 -11.58 -17.77
N LYS A 113 -1.39 -11.28 -16.57
CA LYS A 113 -1.53 -12.13 -15.38
C LYS A 113 -2.95 -12.10 -14.81
N ALA A 114 -3.59 -10.93 -14.77
CA ALA A 114 -5.00 -10.82 -14.39
C ALA A 114 -5.90 -11.60 -15.36
N ARG A 115 -5.70 -11.48 -16.68
CA ARG A 115 -6.42 -12.26 -17.69
C ARG A 115 -6.19 -13.77 -17.56
N ALA A 116 -4.95 -14.18 -17.24
CA ALA A 116 -4.63 -15.58 -16.99
C ALA A 116 -5.39 -16.12 -15.76
N ALA A 117 -5.46 -15.34 -14.67
CA ALA A 117 -6.25 -15.69 -13.49
C ALA A 117 -7.75 -15.83 -13.84
N THR A 118 -8.33 -14.86 -14.52
CA THR A 118 -9.75 -14.91 -14.94
C THR A 118 -10.03 -16.10 -15.86
N LYS A 119 -9.11 -16.45 -16.78
CA LYS A 119 -9.24 -17.64 -17.64
C LYS A 119 -9.27 -18.95 -16.84
N LEU A 120 -8.66 -18.97 -15.66
CA LEU A 120 -8.69 -20.09 -14.71
C LEU A 120 -9.91 -20.04 -13.77
N GLY A 121 -10.88 -19.16 -14.02
CA GLY A 121 -12.07 -19.01 -13.18
C GLY A 121 -11.85 -18.25 -11.88
N VAL A 122 -10.67 -17.61 -11.70
CA VAL A 122 -10.41 -16.80 -10.52
C VAL A 122 -11.25 -15.53 -10.56
N THR A 123 -11.95 -15.26 -9.46
CA THR A 123 -12.71 -14.03 -9.22
C THR A 123 -12.15 -13.29 -8.00
N TRP A 124 -12.64 -12.08 -7.74
CA TRP A 124 -12.33 -11.36 -6.51
C TRP A 124 -13.54 -10.57 -6.03
N ARG A 125 -13.59 -10.30 -4.74
CA ARG A 125 -14.64 -9.47 -4.13
C ARG A 125 -14.16 -8.75 -2.88
N VAL A 126 -14.91 -7.73 -2.49
CA VAL A 126 -14.78 -7.07 -1.20
C VAL A 126 -15.48 -7.92 -0.13
N VAL A 127 -14.85 -8.06 1.04
CA VAL A 127 -15.41 -8.78 2.18
C VAL A 127 -15.88 -7.78 3.23
N THR A 128 -17.18 -7.57 3.34
CA THR A 128 -17.77 -6.62 4.30
C THR A 128 -18.20 -7.26 5.60
N ASP A 129 -18.52 -8.56 5.60
CA ASP A 129 -18.92 -9.29 6.79
C ASP A 129 -17.71 -9.59 7.70
N THR A 130 -17.77 -9.12 8.95
CA THR A 130 -16.73 -9.34 9.96
C THR A 130 -16.59 -10.81 10.35
N ALA A 131 -17.67 -11.61 10.30
CA ALA A 131 -17.58 -13.04 10.58
C ALA A 131 -16.77 -13.76 9.50
N GLU A 132 -16.99 -13.40 8.24
CA GLU A 132 -16.20 -13.89 7.11
C GLU A 132 -14.73 -13.43 7.19
N GLN A 133 -14.46 -12.17 7.56
CA GLN A 133 -13.09 -11.68 7.79
C GLN A 133 -12.37 -12.48 8.89
N ALA A 134 -13.08 -12.81 9.98
CA ALA A 134 -12.54 -13.65 11.05
C ALA A 134 -12.23 -15.08 10.54
N GLU A 135 -13.09 -15.66 9.70
CA GLU A 135 -12.83 -16.95 9.08
C GLU A 135 -11.61 -16.94 8.15
N LEU A 136 -11.49 -15.93 7.28
CA LEU A 136 -10.32 -15.75 6.43
C LEU A 136 -9.03 -15.60 7.24
N THR A 137 -9.12 -14.90 8.37
CA THR A 137 -8.01 -14.76 9.32
C THR A 137 -7.59 -16.11 9.91
N ARG A 138 -8.54 -16.93 10.38
CA ARG A 138 -8.24 -18.28 10.89
C ARG A 138 -7.56 -19.15 9.83
N ARG A 139 -8.05 -19.12 8.58
CA ARG A 139 -7.44 -19.86 7.46
C ARG A 139 -6.03 -19.38 7.16
N LEU A 140 -5.80 -18.07 7.18
CA LEU A 140 -4.49 -17.47 7.00
C LEU A 140 -3.52 -17.95 8.08
N ASP A 141 -3.90 -17.85 9.36
CA ASP A 141 -3.05 -18.24 10.49
C ASP A 141 -2.77 -19.74 10.51
N ALA A 142 -3.71 -20.58 10.06
CA ALA A 142 -3.49 -22.01 9.87
C ALA A 142 -2.53 -22.31 8.69
N HIS A 143 -2.59 -21.52 7.62
CA HIS A 143 -1.78 -21.71 6.41
C HIS A 143 -0.33 -21.25 6.57
N LEU A 144 -0.09 -20.13 7.25
CA LEU A 144 1.24 -19.50 7.33
C LEU A 144 2.35 -20.42 7.88
N PRO A 145 2.13 -21.23 8.92
CA PRO A 145 3.13 -22.21 9.39
C PRO A 145 3.48 -23.29 8.35
N GLN A 146 2.55 -23.58 7.43
CA GLN A 146 2.64 -24.68 6.46
C GLN A 146 3.29 -24.28 5.12
N LYS A 147 3.65 -23.01 4.93
CA LYS A 147 4.28 -22.55 3.67
C LYS A 147 5.53 -23.35 3.34
N LYS A 148 5.66 -23.78 2.07
CA LYS A 148 6.78 -24.63 1.64
C LYS A 148 8.13 -23.95 1.90
N ASP A 149 8.23 -22.68 1.53
CA ASP A 149 9.42 -21.86 1.74
C ASP A 149 9.48 -21.33 3.18
N SER A 150 10.51 -21.74 3.92
CA SER A 150 10.74 -21.39 5.33
C SER A 150 10.88 -19.89 5.56
N ARG A 151 11.29 -19.12 4.54
CA ARG A 151 11.41 -17.64 4.63
C ARG A 151 10.06 -16.94 4.77
N TYR A 152 8.98 -17.60 4.36
CA TYR A 152 7.61 -17.07 4.44
C TYR A 152 6.79 -17.72 5.55
N ARG A 153 7.32 -18.71 6.27
CA ARG A 153 6.63 -19.31 7.42
C ARG A 153 6.55 -18.30 8.54
N GLN A 154 5.36 -18.16 9.10
CA GLN A 154 5.13 -17.39 10.33
C GLN A 154 4.49 -18.33 11.33
N VAL A 155 5.13 -18.50 12.49
CA VAL A 155 4.65 -19.37 13.58
C VAL A 155 4.13 -18.47 14.69
N GLY A 156 2.94 -18.78 15.19
CA GLY A 156 2.31 -17.99 16.25
C GLY A 156 1.86 -16.59 15.80
N SER A 157 1.59 -16.41 14.50
CA SER A 157 0.93 -15.18 14.05
C SER A 157 -0.51 -15.16 14.52
N ASP A 158 -0.97 -14.00 14.97
CA ASP A 158 -2.37 -13.70 15.24
C ASP A 158 -2.75 -12.48 14.41
N HIS A 159 -3.62 -12.71 13.42
CA HIS A 159 -4.10 -11.70 12.50
C HIS A 159 -5.50 -11.18 12.87
N SER A 160 -6.08 -11.62 14.00
CA SER A 160 -7.45 -11.27 14.43
C SER A 160 -7.65 -9.77 14.64
N TYR A 161 -6.58 -9.04 15.02
CA TYR A 161 -6.61 -7.59 15.21
C TYR A 161 -6.96 -6.79 13.94
N MET A 162 -6.94 -7.42 12.76
CA MET A 162 -7.30 -6.76 11.50
C MET A 162 -8.79 -6.85 11.18
N VAL A 163 -9.55 -7.71 11.85
CA VAL A 163 -11.00 -7.84 11.60
C VAL A 163 -11.68 -6.50 11.83
N GLY A 164 -12.57 -6.10 10.92
CA GLY A 164 -13.23 -4.80 10.92
C GLY A 164 -12.34 -3.63 10.45
N SER A 165 -11.09 -3.88 10.07
CA SER A 165 -10.15 -2.83 9.66
C SER A 165 -10.14 -2.61 8.15
N GLY A 166 -10.71 -1.50 7.70
CA GLY A 166 -10.49 -0.98 6.34
C GLY A 166 -11.12 -1.80 5.21
N LEU A 167 -10.47 -1.80 4.05
CA LEU A 167 -10.88 -2.59 2.89
C LEU A 167 -10.29 -4.00 2.97
N TRP A 168 -11.16 -4.98 3.14
CA TRP A 168 -10.85 -6.39 2.94
C TRP A 168 -11.22 -6.83 1.53
N ALA A 169 -10.31 -7.52 0.86
CA ALA A 169 -10.56 -8.12 -0.43
C ALA A 169 -9.95 -9.52 -0.51
N VAL A 170 -10.66 -10.42 -1.19
CA VAL A 170 -10.23 -11.80 -1.40
C VAL A 170 -10.30 -12.12 -2.89
N ALA A 171 -9.31 -12.84 -3.41
CA ALA A 171 -9.39 -13.53 -4.68
C ALA A 171 -9.67 -15.01 -4.42
N GLU A 172 -10.62 -15.59 -5.15
CA GLU A 172 -11.15 -16.94 -4.97
C GLU A 172 -11.08 -17.70 -6.29
N ASP A 173 -10.87 -19.01 -6.26
CA ASP A 173 -11.01 -19.82 -7.48
C ASP A 173 -12.49 -20.09 -7.82
N ALA A 174 -12.72 -20.91 -8.87
CA ALA A 174 -14.05 -21.20 -9.37
C ALA A 174 -14.96 -21.90 -8.35
N ASP A 175 -14.37 -22.56 -7.35
CA ASP A 175 -15.10 -23.27 -6.28
C ASP A 175 -15.29 -22.38 -5.03
N GLY A 176 -14.91 -21.10 -5.11
CA GLY A 176 -14.97 -20.17 -3.99
C GLY A 176 -13.85 -20.38 -2.96
N VAL A 177 -12.77 -21.10 -3.29
CA VAL A 177 -11.66 -21.31 -2.37
C VAL A 177 -10.77 -20.06 -2.34
N PRO A 178 -10.51 -19.45 -1.17
CA PRO A 178 -9.66 -18.27 -1.06
C PRO A 178 -8.21 -18.56 -1.50
N LEU A 179 -7.73 -17.78 -2.48
CA LEU A 179 -6.37 -17.86 -3.01
C LEU A 179 -5.46 -16.75 -2.49
N VAL A 180 -5.96 -15.53 -2.34
CA VAL A 180 -5.18 -14.37 -1.88
C VAL A 180 -6.07 -13.47 -1.05
N VAL A 181 -5.56 -12.98 0.09
CA VAL A 181 -6.24 -12.03 0.96
C VAL A 181 -5.45 -10.73 1.02
N ALA A 182 -6.15 -9.60 0.92
CA ALA A 182 -5.63 -8.26 1.07
C ALA A 182 -6.41 -7.49 2.14
N VAL A 183 -5.70 -6.78 3.02
CA VAL A 183 -6.29 -5.86 4.01
C VAL A 183 -5.63 -4.49 3.86
N THR A 184 -6.47 -3.50 3.57
CA THR A 184 -6.07 -2.14 3.22
C THR A 184 -6.86 -1.09 4.01
N PRO A 185 -6.46 -0.78 5.26
CA PRO A 185 -6.95 0.41 5.96
C PRO A 185 -6.70 1.66 5.11
N TYR A 186 -7.66 2.58 5.11
CA TYR A 186 -7.62 3.83 4.35
C TYR A 186 -8.14 5.00 5.19
N ASP A 187 -7.61 6.20 4.95
CA ASP A 187 -7.94 7.45 5.62
C ASP A 187 -7.75 8.62 4.64
N GLY A 188 -8.85 9.26 4.25
CA GLY A 188 -8.85 10.27 3.19
C GLY A 188 -8.25 9.73 1.89
N GLU A 189 -7.24 10.40 1.36
CA GLU A 189 -6.56 10.03 0.12
C GLU A 189 -5.49 8.92 0.29
N TRP A 190 -5.31 8.41 1.51
CA TRP A 190 -4.23 7.48 1.83
C TRP A 190 -4.75 6.09 2.18
N ALA A 191 -3.98 5.07 1.81
CA ALA A 191 -4.19 3.69 2.19
C ALA A 191 -2.86 3.00 2.49
N ILE A 192 -2.89 2.01 3.38
CA ILE A 192 -1.74 1.16 3.70
C ILE A 192 -2.06 -0.29 3.34
N LEU A 193 -1.18 -0.94 2.59
CA LEU A 193 -1.23 -2.38 2.34
C LEU A 193 -0.74 -3.10 3.59
N ARG A 194 -1.66 -3.35 4.53
CA ARG A 194 -1.34 -3.96 5.82
C ARG A 194 -1.05 -5.44 5.68
N LEU A 195 -1.84 -6.10 4.85
CA LEU A 195 -1.76 -7.53 4.55
C LEU A 195 -1.92 -7.77 3.06
N PHE A 196 -1.09 -8.63 2.49
CA PHE A 196 -1.25 -9.14 1.14
C PHE A 196 -0.61 -10.53 1.03
N ILE A 197 -1.40 -11.58 1.22
CA ILE A 197 -0.88 -12.95 1.38
C ILE A 197 -1.63 -13.91 0.47
N ALA A 198 -0.87 -14.69 -0.30
CA ALA A 198 -1.38 -15.83 -1.04
C ALA A 198 -1.46 -17.06 -0.13
N LEU A 199 -2.57 -17.79 -0.21
CA LEU A 199 -2.89 -19.01 0.55
C LEU A 199 -2.46 -20.30 -0.19
N GLY A 200 -1.45 -20.18 -1.04
CA GLY A 200 -0.81 -21.29 -1.74
C GLY A 200 0.32 -20.82 -2.65
N ASP A 201 1.02 -21.79 -3.25
CA ASP A 201 2.26 -21.56 -3.99
C ASP A 201 2.14 -21.89 -5.49
N GLU A 202 0.96 -22.31 -5.95
CA GLU A 202 0.73 -22.67 -7.35
C GLU A 202 0.63 -21.44 -8.26
N GLN A 203 0.75 -21.66 -9.57
CA GLN A 203 0.65 -20.59 -10.56
C GLN A 203 -0.64 -19.79 -10.45
N LYS A 204 -1.79 -20.43 -10.14
CA LYS A 204 -3.08 -19.76 -9.93
C LYS A 204 -3.03 -18.72 -8.81
N HIS A 205 -2.35 -19.01 -7.71
CA HIS A 205 -2.16 -18.07 -6.59
C HIS A 205 -1.29 -16.90 -7.00
N SER A 206 -0.24 -17.18 -7.78
CA SER A 206 0.65 -16.15 -8.31
C SER A 206 -0.10 -15.17 -9.22
N ASP A 207 -0.94 -15.68 -10.12
CA ASP A 207 -1.73 -14.89 -11.06
C ASP A 207 -2.89 -14.15 -10.35
N ALA A 208 -3.53 -14.79 -9.36
CA ALA A 208 -4.57 -14.20 -8.52
C ALA A 208 -4.09 -12.94 -7.77
N ARG A 209 -2.81 -12.86 -7.38
CA ARG A 209 -2.25 -11.65 -6.78
C ARG A 209 -2.34 -10.43 -7.71
N TYR A 210 -2.15 -10.61 -9.01
CA TYR A 210 -2.26 -9.52 -9.99
C TYR A 210 -3.71 -9.07 -10.13
N LEU A 211 -4.64 -10.02 -10.23
CA LEU A 211 -6.07 -9.73 -10.30
C LEU A 211 -6.56 -9.01 -9.04
N LEU A 212 -6.20 -9.51 -7.85
CA LEU A 212 -6.60 -8.89 -6.59
C LEU A 212 -6.01 -7.49 -6.43
N THR A 213 -4.76 -7.28 -6.83
CA THR A 213 -4.16 -5.93 -6.76
C THR A 213 -4.93 -4.96 -7.64
N GLN A 214 -5.30 -5.36 -8.86
CA GLN A 214 -6.13 -4.53 -9.74
C GLN A 214 -7.47 -4.17 -9.06
N GLY A 215 -8.18 -5.16 -8.53
CA GLY A 215 -9.46 -4.93 -7.84
C GLY A 215 -9.35 -4.03 -6.61
N VAL A 216 -8.30 -4.21 -5.80
CA VAL A 216 -8.01 -3.35 -4.64
C VAL A 216 -7.77 -1.91 -5.09
N VAL A 217 -6.92 -1.68 -6.10
CA VAL A 217 -6.61 -0.31 -6.56
C VAL A 217 -7.82 0.35 -7.19
N GLU A 218 -8.61 -0.38 -7.98
CA GLU A 218 -9.86 0.13 -8.56
C GLU A 218 -10.88 0.52 -7.48
N THR A 219 -10.99 -0.29 -6.41
CA THR A 219 -11.86 -0.02 -5.25
C THR A 219 -11.38 1.19 -4.45
N LEU A 220 -10.06 1.31 -4.21
CA LEU A 220 -9.47 2.46 -3.52
C LEU A 220 -9.66 3.75 -4.33
N SER A 221 -9.46 3.69 -5.66
CA SER A 221 -9.67 4.81 -6.57
C SER A 221 -11.09 5.37 -6.46
N ALA A 222 -12.10 4.47 -6.49
CA ALA A 222 -13.51 4.82 -6.33
C ALA A 222 -13.84 5.45 -4.96
N ARG A 223 -13.03 5.17 -3.93
CA ARG A 223 -13.16 5.75 -2.58
C ARG A 223 -12.39 7.07 -2.39
N GLY A 224 -11.81 7.61 -3.46
CA GLY A 224 -11.03 8.84 -3.40
C GLY A 224 -9.60 8.68 -2.91
N VAL A 225 -9.13 7.45 -2.69
CA VAL A 225 -7.72 7.19 -2.33
C VAL A 225 -6.81 7.48 -3.54
N ARG A 226 -5.68 8.12 -3.29
CA ARG A 226 -4.65 8.52 -4.28
C ARG A 226 -3.27 7.94 -3.98
N HIS A 227 -3.04 7.50 -2.75
CA HIS A 227 -1.77 6.94 -2.32
C HIS A 227 -1.98 5.61 -1.60
N LEU A 228 -1.41 4.54 -2.13
CA LEU A 228 -1.30 3.25 -1.44
C LEU A 228 0.17 3.00 -1.11
N PHE A 229 0.51 2.67 0.14
CA PHE A 229 1.90 2.31 0.49
C PHE A 229 1.98 0.97 1.24
N ASP A 230 3.10 0.28 1.09
CA ASP A 230 3.41 -0.96 1.82
C ASP A 230 3.97 -0.63 3.21
N ASN A 231 3.63 -1.44 4.22
CA ASN A 231 4.10 -1.28 5.59
C ASN A 231 5.54 -1.78 5.84
N ARG A 232 6.19 -2.30 4.80
CA ARG A 232 7.58 -2.78 4.84
C ARG A 232 8.53 -1.84 4.12
N ALA A 233 9.71 -1.64 4.70
CA ALA A 233 10.79 -0.93 4.05
C ALA A 233 11.41 -1.78 2.93
N PRO A 234 12.08 -1.17 1.93
CA PRO A 234 12.69 -1.90 0.82
C PRO A 234 13.66 -3.01 1.24
N HIS A 235 14.38 -2.82 2.34
CA HIS A 235 15.33 -3.79 2.90
C HIS A 235 14.65 -4.93 3.69
N GLU A 236 13.36 -4.81 4.02
CA GLU A 236 12.56 -5.84 4.68
C GLU A 236 11.91 -6.80 3.66
N LEU A 237 12.00 -6.48 2.36
CA LEU A 237 11.42 -7.26 1.26
C LEU A 237 12.44 -8.20 0.62
N THR A 238 11.97 -9.33 0.12
CA THR A 238 12.79 -10.21 -0.74
C THR A 238 12.94 -9.61 -2.14
N ASN A 239 13.97 -10.01 -2.90
CA ASN A 239 14.12 -9.62 -4.30
C ASN A 239 12.88 -9.94 -5.14
N GLY A 240 12.27 -11.10 -4.90
CA GLY A 240 11.02 -11.50 -5.57
C GLY A 240 9.85 -10.57 -5.28
N LEU A 241 9.67 -10.15 -4.01
CA LEU A 241 8.61 -9.21 -3.64
C LEU A 241 8.84 -7.80 -4.21
N ARG A 242 10.07 -7.30 -4.21
CA ARG A 242 10.40 -6.03 -4.86
C ARG A 242 10.14 -6.08 -6.36
N HIS A 243 10.56 -7.15 -7.03
CA HIS A 243 10.28 -7.33 -8.45
C HIS A 243 8.76 -7.37 -8.73
N PHE A 244 8.00 -8.08 -7.88
CA PHE A 244 6.54 -8.12 -7.95
C PHE A 244 5.92 -6.72 -7.80
N GLN A 245 6.28 -5.96 -6.76
CA GLN A 245 5.82 -4.59 -6.55
C GLN A 245 6.11 -3.67 -7.74
N ARG A 246 7.30 -3.75 -8.35
CA ARG A 246 7.63 -2.98 -9.55
C ARG A 246 6.74 -3.33 -10.74
N MET A 247 6.42 -4.61 -10.95
CA MET A 247 5.49 -5.01 -11.99
C MET A 247 4.06 -4.51 -11.76
N LEU A 248 3.69 -4.25 -10.50
CA LEU A 248 2.44 -3.60 -10.15
C LEU A 248 2.52 -2.06 -10.30
N GLY A 249 3.72 -1.49 -10.43
CA GLY A 249 3.95 -0.05 -10.58
C GLY A 249 4.21 0.68 -9.27
N PHE A 250 4.57 -0.04 -8.20
CA PHE A 250 5.06 0.62 -6.99
C PHE A 250 6.43 1.25 -7.27
N GLY A 251 6.60 2.49 -6.83
CA GLY A 251 7.87 3.19 -6.75
C GLY A 251 8.32 3.44 -5.31
N LEU A 252 9.37 4.24 -5.12
CA LEU A 252 9.88 4.62 -3.80
C LEU A 252 9.70 6.11 -3.53
N VAL A 253 9.03 6.43 -2.42
CA VAL A 253 8.87 7.83 -1.96
C VAL A 253 9.15 7.94 -0.47
N ARG A 254 9.54 9.12 -0.01
CA ARG A 254 9.53 9.44 1.42
C ARG A 254 8.16 9.99 1.78
N VAL A 255 7.59 9.49 2.86
CA VAL A 255 6.28 9.93 3.34
C VAL A 255 6.44 10.60 4.69
N ARG A 256 5.98 11.85 4.80
CA ARG A 256 5.84 12.53 6.09
C ARG A 256 4.36 12.49 6.49
N PRO A 257 4.00 11.92 7.65
CA PRO A 257 2.66 12.12 8.18
C PRO A 257 2.49 13.58 8.65
N VAL A 258 1.39 14.20 8.23
CA VAL A 258 0.95 15.55 8.62
C VAL A 258 -0.45 15.41 9.20
N ALA A 259 -0.77 16.18 10.24
CA ALA A 259 -2.13 16.20 10.78
C ALA A 259 -3.08 16.88 9.77
N ALA A 260 -4.22 16.26 9.51
CA ALA A 260 -5.32 16.97 8.86
C ALA A 260 -5.70 18.19 9.70
N ALA A 261 -5.91 19.33 9.05
CA ALA A 261 -6.51 20.47 9.73
C ALA A 261 -7.86 20.03 10.30
N PRO A 262 -8.24 20.47 11.52
CA PRO A 262 -9.58 20.22 12.01
C PRO A 262 -10.56 20.75 10.95
N ALA A 263 -11.50 19.91 10.53
CA ALA A 263 -12.56 20.37 9.64
C ALA A 263 -13.19 21.60 10.29
N PRO A 264 -13.42 22.71 9.55
CA PRO A 264 -14.13 23.84 10.12
C PRO A 264 -15.43 23.29 10.70
N VAL A 265 -15.65 23.54 11.99
CA VAL A 265 -16.92 23.20 12.63
C VAL A 265 -17.96 23.94 11.79
N ARG A 266 -18.67 23.19 10.95
CA ARG A 266 -19.77 23.75 10.19
C ARG A 266 -20.80 24.04 11.26
N GLU A 267 -20.89 25.30 11.70
CA GLU A 267 -21.95 25.75 12.58
C GLU A 267 -23.24 25.30 11.91
N LEU A 268 -23.84 24.24 12.44
CA LEU A 268 -25.15 23.82 12.01
C LEU A 268 -26.04 25.03 12.30
N PRO A 269 -26.81 25.54 11.31
CA PRO A 269 -27.75 26.61 11.59
C PRO A 269 -28.59 26.17 12.77
N VAL A 270 -28.52 26.93 13.86
CA VAL A 270 -29.25 26.64 15.09
C VAL A 270 -30.72 26.53 14.72
N PRO A 271 -31.37 25.35 14.86
CA PRO A 271 -32.78 25.22 14.57
C PRO A 271 -33.53 26.13 15.54
N GLY A 272 -34.08 27.23 15.04
CA GLY A 272 -34.85 28.18 15.85
C GLY A 272 -34.32 29.61 15.96
N ALA A 273 -33.22 29.97 15.29
CA ALA A 273 -32.93 31.38 15.05
C ALA A 273 -33.97 31.94 14.06
N ARG A 274 -35.12 32.38 14.59
CA ARG A 274 -36.09 33.18 13.84
C ARG A 274 -35.35 34.37 13.27
N THR A 275 -35.25 34.44 11.95
CA THR A 275 -34.84 35.66 11.28
C THR A 275 -35.92 36.71 11.50
N ASP A 276 -35.55 37.93 11.88
CA ASP A 276 -36.46 39.06 12.08
C ASP A 276 -37.36 39.36 10.85
N ALA A 277 -37.07 38.74 9.71
CA ALA A 277 -37.89 38.76 8.51
C ALA A 277 -39.29 38.10 8.66
N ASP A 278 -39.55 37.30 9.71
CA ASP A 278 -40.89 36.74 9.97
C ASP A 278 -41.79 37.62 10.85
N LEU A 279 -41.29 38.76 11.37
CA LEU A 279 -42.09 39.69 12.18
C LEU A 279 -42.81 40.78 11.36
N GLU A 280 -42.53 40.95 10.07
CA GLU A 280 -43.15 41.98 9.23
C GLU A 280 -44.41 41.53 8.47
N ARG A 281 -44.97 40.34 8.74
CA ARG A 281 -46.21 39.86 8.10
C ARG A 281 -47.45 39.82 9.00
N VAL A 282 -47.40 40.46 10.17
CA VAL A 282 -48.58 40.66 11.02
C VAL A 282 -48.68 42.15 11.35
N GLY A 283 -49.19 42.92 10.39
CA GLY A 283 -49.50 44.34 10.49
C GLY A 283 -50.39 44.76 9.34
#